data_AF-S7VG45-F1
#
_entry.id   AF-S7VG45-F1
#
_cell.length_a   1.000
_cell.length_b   1.000
_cell.length_c   1.000
_cell.angle_alpha   90.00
_cell.angle_beta   90.00
_cell.angle_gamma   90.00
#
_symmetry.space_group_name_H-M   'P 1'
#
loop_
_entity.id
_entity.type
_entity.pdbx_description
1 polymer ?
#
loop_
_entity_poly.entity_id
_entity_poly.type
_entity_poly.pdbx_seq_one_letter_code
_entity_poly.pdbx_strand_id
1 'polypeptide(L)'
;MAFVEVAPHNRGNEKKYEKVAGCLIAYACRQSFINGQEGYLAFDVLEEREEDEIKLMNMYSQKYNAVRLDNSTTMIILPEGSENLISEYLK
;
A
#
# COMPACT_ATOMS: atom_id res chain seq x y z
N MET A 1 6.83 -3.63 14.94
CA MET A 1 6.28 -2.98 13.73
C MET A 1 7.35 -2.17 13.01
N ALA A 2 7.75 -2.62 11.82
CA ALA A 2 8.69 -1.91 10.95
C ALA A 2 8.00 -1.03 9.89
N PHE A 3 6.69 -1.19 9.67
CA PHE A 3 5.97 -0.46 8.61
C PHE A 3 5.70 1.00 9.00
N VAL A 4 6.13 1.92 8.13
CA VAL A 4 5.91 3.37 8.31
C VAL A 4 4.44 3.71 8.52
N GLU A 5 3.51 2.99 7.88
CA GLU A 5 2.08 3.28 7.95
C GLU A 5 1.47 3.04 9.34
N VAL A 6 1.99 2.05 10.08
CA VAL A 6 1.46 1.68 11.41
C VAL A 6 2.48 1.88 12.53
N ALA A 7 3.61 2.53 12.27
CA ALA A 7 4.60 2.84 13.28
C ALA A 7 4.01 3.78 14.36
N PRO A 8 4.40 3.66 15.64
CA PRO A 8 3.81 4.46 16.73
C PRO A 8 3.83 5.98 16.47
N HIS A 9 4.88 6.47 15.82
CA HIS A 9 5.06 7.89 15.48
C HIS A 9 4.30 8.33 14.21
N ASN A 10 3.53 7.45 13.59
CA ASN A 10 2.74 7.71 12.38
C ASN A 10 1.26 7.36 12.55
N ARG A 11 0.78 7.30 13.80
CA ARG A 11 -0.62 7.02 14.16
C ARG A 11 -1.34 8.29 14.64
N GLY A 12 -2.67 8.30 14.54
CA GLY A 12 -3.49 9.42 14.99
C GLY A 12 -3.37 10.67 14.10
N ASN A 13 -3.57 11.85 14.68
CA ASN A 13 -3.57 13.13 13.97
C ASN A 13 -2.16 13.75 13.83
N GLU A 14 -1.18 13.27 14.58
CA GLU A 14 0.19 13.81 14.60
C GLU A 14 1.16 12.88 13.86
N LYS A 15 0.92 12.67 12.57
CA LYS A 15 1.70 11.74 11.74
C LYS A 15 3.01 12.39 11.28
N LYS A 16 4.15 11.90 11.78
CA LYS A 16 5.47 12.42 11.41
C LYS A 16 5.83 12.19 9.93
N TYR A 17 5.38 11.08 9.37
CA TYR A 17 5.66 10.65 7.99
C TYR A 17 4.35 10.48 7.23
N GLU A 18 3.44 11.45 7.39
CA GLU A 18 2.22 11.48 6.62
C GLU A 18 2.54 11.43 5.11
N LYS A 19 1.75 10.67 4.35
CA LYS A 19 1.87 10.45 2.90
C LYS A 19 3.12 9.70 2.41
N VAL A 20 4.15 9.49 3.22
CA VAL A 20 5.40 8.83 2.78
C VAL A 20 5.12 7.45 2.18
N ALA A 21 4.33 6.61 2.85
CA ALA A 21 3.96 5.30 2.34
C ALA A 21 3.20 5.40 1.00
N GLY A 22 2.23 6.30 0.90
CA GLY A 22 1.49 6.54 -0.34
C GLY A 22 2.38 6.99 -1.50
N CYS A 23 3.34 7.89 -1.27
CA CYS A 23 4.31 8.30 -2.28
C CYS A 23 5.19 7.13 -2.77
N LEU A 24 5.63 6.26 -1.86
CA LEU A 24 6.45 5.09 -2.23
C LEU A 24 5.64 4.07 -3.04
N ILE A 25 4.40 3.81 -2.64
CA ILE A 25 3.48 2.91 -3.36
C ILE A 25 3.18 3.49 -4.74
N ALA A 26 2.79 4.76 -4.83
CA ALA A 26 2.51 5.43 -6.10
C ALA A 26 3.74 5.43 -7.02
N TYR A 27 4.94 5.57 -6.47
CA TYR A 27 6.18 5.48 -7.25
C TYR A 27 6.36 4.08 -7.82
N ALA A 28 6.13 3.02 -7.03
CA ALA A 28 6.16 1.64 -7.51
C ALA A 28 5.10 1.37 -8.59
N CYS A 29 3.87 1.88 -8.41
CA CYS A 29 2.82 1.85 -9.43
C CYS A 29 3.27 2.50 -10.75
N ARG A 30 3.91 3.68 -10.68
CA ARG A 30 4.45 4.36 -11.87
C ARG A 30 5.57 3.53 -12.54
N GLN A 31 6.44 2.91 -11.74
CA GLN A 31 7.47 2.01 -12.28
C GLN A 31 6.85 0.80 -12.99
N SER A 32 5.74 0.27 -12.50
CA SER A 32 5.03 -0.82 -13.16
C SER A 32 4.60 -0.44 -14.59
N PHE A 33 4.00 0.75 -14.78
CA PHE A 33 3.68 1.26 -16.12
C PHE A 33 4.93 1.44 -17.01
N ILE A 34 5.99 2.04 -16.47
CA ILE A 34 7.23 2.28 -17.22
C ILE A 34 7.86 0.98 -17.71
N ASN A 35 7.76 -0.10 -16.93
CA ASN A 35 8.34 -1.40 -17.23
C ASN A 35 7.38 -2.36 -17.94
N GLY A 36 6.25 -1.86 -18.49
CA GLY A 36 5.31 -2.65 -19.28
C GLY A 36 4.52 -3.68 -18.47
N GLN A 37 4.38 -3.48 -17.16
CA GLN A 37 3.60 -4.34 -16.25
C GLN A 37 2.19 -3.78 -16.02
N GLU A 38 1.72 -2.90 -16.91
CA GLU A 38 0.34 -2.36 -16.94
C GLU A 38 -0.14 -1.70 -15.65
N GLY A 39 0.78 -1.31 -14.75
CA GLY A 39 0.41 -0.67 -13.49
C GLY A 39 0.06 -1.66 -12.37
N TYR A 40 0.21 -2.96 -12.55
CA TYR A 40 0.04 -3.92 -11.45
C TYR A 40 1.16 -3.77 -10.41
N LEU A 41 0.81 -3.81 -9.12
CA LEU A 41 1.75 -3.89 -8.01
C LEU A 41 1.31 -4.98 -7.04
N ALA A 42 2.16 -5.98 -6.81
CA ALA A 42 1.91 -7.03 -5.82
C ALA A 42 2.91 -6.92 -4.66
N PHE A 43 2.46 -7.19 -3.45
CA PHE A 43 3.29 -7.20 -2.24
C PHE A 43 2.69 -8.08 -1.15
N ASP A 44 3.55 -8.67 -0.32
CA ASP A 44 3.10 -9.44 0.84
C ASP A 44 3.00 -8.55 2.08
N VAL A 45 1.94 -8.76 2.86
CA VAL A 45 1.74 -8.14 4.17
C VAL A 45 1.99 -9.21 5.22
N LEU A 46 3.07 -9.07 5.98
CA LEU A 46 3.49 -10.05 6.98
C LEU A 46 3.62 -9.37 8.35
N GLU A 47 2.94 -9.91 9.36
CA GLU A 47 3.06 -9.51 10.76
C GLU A 47 3.23 -10.75 11.66
N GLU A 48 3.73 -10.57 12.88
CA GLU A 48 3.93 -11.69 13.83
C GLU A 48 2.61 -12.35 14.25
N ARG A 49 1.51 -11.59 14.23
CA ARG A 49 0.18 -12.03 14.63
C ARG A 49 -0.78 -11.89 13.46
N GLU A 50 -1.51 -12.96 13.16
CA GLU A 50 -2.50 -13.00 12.08
C GLU A 50 -3.55 -11.87 12.20
N GLU A 51 -3.96 -11.52 13.42
CA GLU A 51 -4.89 -10.42 13.65
C GLU A 51 -4.35 -9.04 13.21
N ASP A 52 -3.03 -8.83 13.31
CA ASP A 52 -2.39 -7.57 12.91
C ASP A 52 -2.14 -7.55 11.40
N GLU A 53 -1.81 -8.71 10.83
CA GLU A 53 -1.73 -8.90 9.39
C GLU A 53 -3.07 -8.55 8.70
N ILE A 54 -4.18 -9.11 9.19
CA ILE A 54 -5.52 -8.82 8.66
C ILE A 54 -5.87 -7.33 8.81
N LYS A 55 -5.57 -6.72 9.96
CA LYS A 55 -5.79 -5.28 10.17
C LYS A 55 -4.99 -4.43 9.19
N LEU A 56 -3.73 -4.82 8.93
CA LEU A 56 -2.84 -4.10 8.04
C LEU A 56 -3.29 -4.25 6.57
N MET A 57 -3.70 -5.43 6.14
CA MET A 57 -4.30 -5.66 4.81
C MET A 57 -5.54 -4.80 4.60
N ASN A 58 -6.46 -4.77 5.58
CA ASN A 58 -7.67 -3.95 5.51
C ASN A 58 -7.34 -2.46 5.38
N MET A 59 -6.32 -1.98 6.09
CA MET A 59 -5.83 -0.61 5.93
C MET A 59 -5.30 -0.37 4.51
N TYR A 60 -4.49 -1.29 3.96
CA TYR A 60 -4.01 -1.17 2.58
C TYR A 60 -5.15 -1.17 1.55
N SER A 61 -6.18 -1.98 1.75
CA SER A 61 -7.38 -1.96 0.91
C SER A 61 -8.11 -0.63 0.95
N GLN A 62 -8.36 -0.11 2.14
CA GLN A 62 -9.12 1.13 2.32
C GLN A 62 -8.36 2.37 1.84
N LYS A 63 -7.05 2.41 2.09
CA LYS A 63 -6.23 3.60 1.84
C LYS A 63 -5.59 3.62 0.45
N TYR A 64 -5.28 2.45 -0.09
CA TYR A 64 -4.45 2.32 -1.29
C TYR A 64 -5.08 1.45 -2.39
N ASN A 65 -6.39 1.15 -2.30
CA ASN A 65 -7.11 0.35 -3.29
C ASN A 65 -6.50 -1.04 -3.55
N ALA A 66 -5.79 -1.60 -2.56
CA ALA A 66 -5.20 -2.92 -2.66
C ALA A 66 -6.26 -4.01 -2.44
N VAL A 67 -6.22 -5.07 -3.24
CA VAL A 67 -7.10 -6.24 -3.12
C VAL A 67 -6.30 -7.44 -2.66
N ARG A 68 -6.85 -8.20 -1.71
CA ARG A 68 -6.23 -9.43 -1.24
C ARG A 68 -6.35 -10.53 -2.31
N LEU A 69 -5.26 -11.23 -2.59
CA LEU A 69 -5.27 -12.39 -3.47
C LEU A 69 -5.71 -13.62 -2.67
N ASP A 70 -6.93 -14.09 -2.93
CA ASP A 70 -7.55 -15.24 -2.25
C ASP A 70 -7.40 -15.16 -0.71
N ASN A 71 -6.97 -16.25 -0.09
CA ASN A 71 -6.69 -16.35 1.35
C ASN A 71 -5.18 -16.19 1.66
N SER A 72 -4.40 -15.61 0.74
CA SER A 72 -2.94 -15.44 0.91
C SER A 72 -2.60 -14.18 1.71
N THR A 73 -1.31 -13.95 1.93
CA THR A 73 -0.79 -12.69 2.49
C THR A 73 -0.50 -11.64 1.42
N THR A 74 -0.71 -11.99 0.15
CA THR A 74 -0.42 -11.14 -1.00
C THR A 74 -1.56 -10.18 -1.26
N MET A 75 -1.21 -8.91 -1.41
CA MET A 75 -2.08 -7.81 -1.82
C MET A 75 -1.68 -7.35 -3.21
N ILE A 76 -2.66 -6.95 -4.02
CA ILE A 76 -2.46 -6.48 -5.39
C ILE A 76 -3.13 -5.12 -5.55
N ILE A 77 -2.43 -4.15 -6.11
CA ILE A 77 -3.04 -2.92 -6.63
C ILE A 77 -3.23 -3.11 -8.13
N LEU A 78 -4.48 -3.03 -8.55
CA LEU A 78 -4.89 -3.15 -9.95
C LEU A 78 -4.60 -1.83 -10.71
N PRO A 79 -4.55 -1.85 -12.06
CA PRO A 79 -4.20 -0.68 -12.86
C PRO A 79 -4.98 0.60 -12.50
N GLU A 80 -6.29 0.51 -12.29
CA GLU A 80 -7.13 1.63 -11.87
C GLU A 80 -6.70 2.21 -10.51
N GLY A 81 -6.42 1.35 -9.54
CA GLY A 81 -5.91 1.76 -8.23
C GLY A 81 -4.54 2.45 -8.34
N SER A 82 -3.69 1.96 -9.23
CA SER A 82 -2.37 2.53 -9.51
C SER A 82 -2.45 3.92 -10.14
N GLU A 83 -3.32 4.13 -11.12
CA GLU A 83 -3.54 5.46 -11.72
C GLU A 83 -4.03 6.47 -10.68
N ASN A 84 -4.99 6.07 -9.83
CA ASN A 84 -5.50 6.90 -8.74
C ASN A 84 -4.37 7.32 -7.78
N LEU A 85 -3.53 6.37 -7.36
CA LEU A 85 -2.41 6.66 -6.45
C LEU A 85 -1.34 7.55 -7.09
N ILE A 86 -1.02 7.35 -8.36
CA ILE A 86 -0.06 8.20 -9.08
C ILE A 86 -0.58 9.64 -9.14
N SER A 87 -1.86 9.82 -9.48
CA SER A 87 -2.52 11.13 -9.56
C SER A 87 -2.56 11.84 -8.19
N GLU A 88 -2.81 11.09 -7.12
CA GLU A 88 -2.90 11.63 -5.76
C GLU A 88 -1.52 12.03 -5.19
N TYR A 89 -0.50 11.19 -5.36
CA TYR A 89 0.76 11.30 -4.62
C TYR A 89 1.96 11.83 -5.42
N LEU A 90 1.95 11.79 -6.76
CA LEU A 90 3.13 12.08 -7.59
C LEU A 90 2.95 13.25 -8.58
N LYS A 91 2.10 14.22 -8.26
CA LYS A 91 1.90 15.43 -9.08
C LYS A 91 3.21 16.08 -9.54
#